data_AF-A0A355DBI5-F1
#
_entry.id   AF-A0A355DBI5-F1
#
_cell.length_a   1.000
_cell.length_b   1.000
_cell.length_c   1.000
_cell.angle_alpha   90.00
_cell.angle_beta   90.00
_cell.angle_gamma   90.00
#
_symmetry.space_group_name_H-M   'P 1'
#
loop_
_entity.id
_entity.type
_entity.pdbx_description
1 polymer ?
#
loop_
_entity_poly.entity_id
_entity_poly.type
_entity_poly.pdbx_seq_one_letter_code
_entity_poly.pdbx_strand_id
1 'polypeptide(L)'
;MDSIKSRLLNAGYTQVDSIYDPGASASSVTNSLNQGRGIINYCGHGAENYWVTTGFSNTNIKNLQNPGQLPFIISVSCVSGKFQSGTCFAETWLRSKNSNGNPIGAIGTLMSTVNQPWIPPMNGQDGIIDLLCNNSRVSLGGLCYSGETRMLDNGTSSDLLTFNTWTLFGDPSIQILPDSTNPTDPTDPEEPADPYEPNDSTSQAYTINSGVDYSSYIYSNTDVDYYKVTTNKSGVISATLTNLPYDYDLYLYNSSGKRVASSTKSSTSNESISYSARTLGTYYLKVVGYNGAHSTSTKYNLNASYPIAN
;
A
#
# COMPACT_ATOMS: atom_id res chain seq x y z
N MET A 1 10.83 25.33 -6.46
CA MET A 1 10.36 24.39 -5.41
C MET A 1 9.20 24.95 -4.58
N ASP A 2 9.05 26.26 -4.38
CA ASP A 2 7.94 26.82 -3.57
C ASP A 2 6.54 26.55 -4.15
N SER A 3 6.42 26.43 -5.47
CA SER A 3 5.17 26.00 -6.13
C SER A 3 4.73 24.62 -5.65
N ILE A 4 5.63 23.61 -5.71
CA ILE A 4 5.37 22.25 -5.23
C ILE A 4 5.00 22.26 -3.74
N LYS A 5 5.72 23.02 -2.92
CA LYS A 5 5.40 23.19 -1.49
C LYS A 5 3.97 23.67 -1.28
N SER A 6 3.57 24.70 -2.02
CA SER A 6 2.22 25.27 -1.91
C SER A 6 1.15 24.26 -2.33
N ARG A 7 1.39 23.48 -3.39
CA ARG A 7 0.47 22.41 -3.84
C ARG A 7 0.30 21.32 -2.79
N LEU A 8 1.40 20.85 -2.19
CA LEU A 8 1.37 19.84 -1.13
C LEU A 8 0.61 20.33 0.12
N LEU A 9 0.89 21.55 0.58
CA LEU A 9 0.16 22.13 1.72
C LEU A 9 -1.34 22.27 1.43
N ASN A 10 -1.70 22.71 0.21
CA ASN A 10 -3.09 22.80 -0.21
C ASN A 10 -3.78 21.43 -0.35
N ALA A 11 -3.02 20.38 -0.63
CA ALA A 11 -3.49 19.00 -0.70
C ALA A 11 -3.61 18.30 0.67
N GLY A 12 -3.39 19.02 1.78
CA GLY A 12 -3.57 18.50 3.13
C GLY A 12 -2.29 18.07 3.85
N TYR A 13 -1.12 18.20 3.22
CA TYR A 13 0.14 17.95 3.94
C TYR A 13 0.29 18.97 5.08
N THR A 14 0.46 18.49 6.30
CA THR A 14 0.56 19.34 7.49
C THR A 14 1.96 19.91 7.70
N GLN A 15 2.97 19.32 7.06
CA GLN A 15 4.36 19.78 7.14
C GLN A 15 5.09 19.57 5.81
N VAL A 16 5.77 20.64 5.36
CA VAL A 16 6.68 20.60 4.21
C VAL A 16 7.97 21.33 4.57
N ASP A 17 9.06 20.57 4.68
CA ASP A 17 10.39 21.12 4.99
C ASP A 17 11.02 21.72 3.74
N SER A 18 11.58 22.93 3.87
CA SER A 18 12.29 23.64 2.79
C SER A 18 13.80 23.61 3.06
N ILE A 19 14.52 22.68 2.42
CA ILE A 19 15.97 22.53 2.57
C ILE A 19 16.64 23.04 1.28
N TYR A 20 16.90 24.35 1.21
CA TYR A 20 17.40 25.03 0.02
C TYR A 20 18.82 25.59 0.22
N ASP A 21 19.55 25.74 -0.88
CA ASP A 21 20.80 26.50 -0.85
C ASP A 21 20.54 28.02 -0.76
N PRO A 22 21.42 28.78 -0.07
CA PRO A 22 22.59 28.29 0.68
C PRO A 22 22.19 27.71 2.06
N GLY A 23 22.95 26.69 2.52
CA GLY A 23 22.81 26.13 3.88
C GLY A 23 22.06 24.80 3.94
N ALA A 24 21.68 24.25 2.79
CA ALA A 24 21.20 22.88 2.69
C ALA A 24 22.28 21.90 3.18
N SER A 25 21.87 20.87 3.93
CA SER A 25 22.82 19.92 4.51
C SER A 25 22.23 18.52 4.67
N ALA A 26 23.10 17.52 4.68
CA ALA A 26 22.73 16.13 4.88
C ALA A 26 22.07 15.91 6.25
N SER A 27 22.42 16.69 7.27
CA SER A 27 21.80 16.62 8.59
C SER A 27 20.35 17.10 8.55
N SER A 28 20.04 18.20 7.85
CA SER A 28 18.66 18.67 7.68
C SER A 28 17.78 17.62 6.98
N VAL A 29 18.32 16.96 5.95
CA VAL A 29 17.62 15.87 5.24
C VAL A 29 17.40 14.67 6.17
N THR A 30 18.46 14.23 6.86
CA THR A 30 18.41 13.12 7.83
C THR A 30 17.37 13.36 8.93
N ASN A 31 17.36 14.57 9.51
CA ASN A 31 16.45 14.93 10.58
C ASN A 31 14.99 14.90 10.11
N SER A 32 14.71 15.43 8.92
CA SER A 32 13.36 15.43 8.35
C SER A 32 12.86 13.99 8.12
N LEU A 33 13.71 13.13 7.56
CA LEU A 33 13.36 11.74 7.28
C LEU A 33 13.14 10.89 8.53
N ASN A 34 13.98 11.08 9.55
CA ASN A 34 13.83 10.39 10.84
C ASN A 34 12.59 10.87 11.62
N GLN A 35 11.97 11.99 11.23
CA GLN A 35 10.68 12.45 11.76
C GLN A 35 9.47 11.93 10.95
N GLY A 36 9.69 11.16 9.88
CA GLY A 36 8.65 10.60 9.03
C GLY A 36 8.13 11.61 8.01
N ARG A 37 8.71 11.60 6.80
CA ARG A 37 8.16 12.27 5.61
C ARG A 37 7.72 11.24 4.60
N GLY A 38 6.55 11.47 3.99
CA GLY A 38 5.99 10.57 2.98
C GLY A 38 6.47 10.84 1.56
N ILE A 39 7.00 12.04 1.27
CA ILE A 39 7.47 12.41 -0.05
C ILE A 39 8.73 13.28 0.01
N ILE A 40 9.64 13.09 -0.96
CA ILE A 40 10.78 13.99 -1.21
C ILE A 40 10.73 14.45 -2.66
N ASN A 41 10.83 15.76 -2.86
CA ASN A 41 11.09 16.34 -4.17
C ASN A 41 12.48 16.98 -4.14
N TYR A 42 13.41 16.40 -4.91
CA TYR A 42 14.75 16.95 -5.10
C TYR A 42 14.88 17.55 -6.50
N CYS A 43 15.54 18.71 -6.58
CA CYS A 43 15.86 19.38 -7.84
C CYS A 43 17.21 20.07 -7.69
N GLY A 44 18.23 19.53 -8.34
CA GLY A 44 19.62 19.93 -8.13
C GLY A 44 20.61 19.03 -8.85
N HIS A 45 21.91 19.30 -8.66
CA HIS A 45 22.95 18.40 -9.16
C HIS A 45 22.94 17.07 -8.39
N GLY A 46 23.26 15.98 -9.08
CA GLY A 46 23.34 14.64 -8.49
C GLY A 46 24.55 13.90 -9.01
N ALA A 47 24.96 12.90 -8.24
CA ALA A 47 25.95 11.91 -8.60
C ALA A 47 25.40 10.51 -8.36
N GLU A 48 26.17 9.49 -8.74
CA GLU A 48 25.78 8.08 -8.62
C GLU A 48 25.47 7.64 -7.18
N ASN A 49 25.89 8.40 -6.16
CA ASN A 49 25.78 8.03 -4.75
C ASN A 49 25.40 9.18 -3.78
N TYR A 50 25.11 10.40 -4.26
CA TYR A 50 24.68 11.52 -3.42
C TYR A 50 23.98 12.65 -4.18
N TRP A 51 23.25 13.47 -3.43
CA TRP A 51 22.73 14.77 -3.85
C TRP A 51 23.72 15.88 -3.54
N VAL A 52 24.11 16.67 -4.55
CA VAL A 52 25.17 17.67 -4.43
C VAL A 52 24.76 18.83 -3.50
N THR A 53 23.53 19.35 -3.63
CA THR A 53 23.03 20.50 -2.85
C THR A 53 23.09 20.28 -1.35
N THR A 54 22.89 19.05 -0.87
CA THR A 54 22.86 18.74 0.56
C THR A 54 24.10 17.97 1.03
N GLY A 55 24.82 17.31 0.11
CA GLY A 55 25.81 16.29 0.45
C GLY A 55 25.20 15.00 1.00
N PHE A 56 23.87 14.82 0.96
CA PHE A 56 23.21 13.61 1.45
C PHE A 56 23.51 12.42 0.54
N SER A 57 24.09 11.36 1.10
CA SER A 57 24.73 10.27 0.37
C SER A 57 24.27 8.88 0.81
N ASN A 58 24.76 7.84 0.11
CA ASN A 58 24.60 6.44 0.51
C ASN A 58 24.99 6.17 1.97
N THR A 59 26.00 6.87 2.50
CA THR A 59 26.38 6.73 3.91
C THR A 59 25.27 7.22 4.83
N ASN A 60 24.58 8.31 4.48
CA ASN A 60 23.48 8.84 5.27
C ASN A 60 22.26 7.90 5.22
N ILE A 61 21.90 7.38 4.04
CA ILE A 61 20.79 6.43 3.87
C ILE A 61 20.96 5.23 4.80
N LYS A 62 22.17 4.64 4.83
CA LYS A 62 22.48 3.46 5.66
C LYS A 62 22.39 3.71 7.17
N ASN A 63 22.31 4.96 7.60
CA ASN A 63 22.20 5.37 8.99
C ASN A 63 20.84 6.01 9.33
N LEU A 64 19.87 5.98 8.41
CA LEU A 64 18.52 6.48 8.68
C LEU A 64 17.82 5.68 9.79
N GLN A 65 16.96 6.38 10.52
CA GLN A 65 16.16 5.86 11.62
C GLN A 65 14.67 5.99 11.27
N ASN A 66 14.29 5.54 10.06
CA ASN A 66 12.92 5.66 9.55
C ASN A 66 12.23 4.32 9.21
N PRO A 67 12.37 3.25 10.03
CA PRO A 67 11.68 2.00 9.74
C PRO A 67 10.16 2.20 9.76
N GLY A 68 9.48 1.72 8.72
CA GLY A 68 8.03 1.92 8.54
C GLY A 68 7.61 3.34 8.15
N GLN A 69 8.56 4.26 7.95
CA GLN A 69 8.33 5.64 7.54
C GLN A 69 9.12 5.95 6.27
N LEU A 70 8.77 5.25 5.19
CA LEU A 70 9.54 5.22 3.95
C LEU A 70 8.91 6.17 2.92
N PRO A 71 9.56 7.30 2.55
CA PRO A 71 9.04 8.21 1.54
C PRO A 71 9.07 7.62 0.12
N PHE A 72 8.24 8.17 -0.75
CA PHE A 72 8.48 8.16 -2.19
C PHE A 72 9.36 9.37 -2.60
N ILE A 73 10.32 9.16 -3.50
CA ILE A 73 11.32 10.18 -3.88
C ILE A 73 11.23 10.49 -5.37
N ILE A 74 11.08 11.77 -5.72
CA ILE A 74 11.19 12.27 -7.09
C ILE A 74 12.47 13.10 -7.17
N SER A 75 13.47 12.58 -7.89
CA SER A 75 14.79 13.21 -7.97
C SER A 75 15.06 13.74 -9.37
N VAL A 76 14.98 15.06 -9.53
CA VAL A 76 15.47 15.79 -10.71
C VAL A 76 16.96 16.02 -10.51
N SER A 77 17.76 15.09 -11.02
CA SER A 77 19.22 15.06 -10.83
C SER A 77 19.91 14.07 -11.76
N CYS A 78 21.16 14.35 -12.12
CA CYS A 78 21.98 13.44 -12.94
C CYS A 78 22.31 12.11 -12.24
N VAL A 79 22.27 11.02 -13.01
CA VAL A 79 22.90 9.70 -12.76
C VAL A 79 22.63 9.00 -11.42
N SER A 80 21.70 9.49 -10.60
CA SER A 80 21.36 8.90 -9.31
C SER A 80 20.71 7.51 -9.43
N GLY A 81 20.18 7.19 -10.60
CA GLY A 81 19.65 5.88 -10.98
C GLY A 81 20.55 5.08 -11.92
N LYS A 82 21.86 5.37 -12.02
CA LYS A 82 22.76 4.65 -12.95
C LYS A 82 23.11 3.23 -12.45
N PHE A 83 22.16 2.31 -12.54
CA PHE A 83 22.24 0.94 -12.02
C PHE A 83 23.17 0.01 -12.83
N GLN A 84 23.70 0.46 -13.97
CA GLN A 84 24.55 -0.37 -14.83
C GLN A 84 26.01 -0.47 -14.34
N SER A 85 26.41 0.36 -13.36
CA SER A 85 27.83 0.49 -12.93
C SER A 85 28.08 0.07 -11.48
N GLY A 86 27.13 -0.65 -10.86
CA GLY A 86 27.17 -1.04 -9.46
C GLY A 86 25.94 -0.53 -8.70
N THR A 87 25.93 -0.68 -7.37
CA THR A 87 24.80 -0.19 -6.55
C THR A 87 24.75 1.33 -6.56
N CYS A 88 23.76 1.89 -7.27
CA CYS A 88 23.55 3.33 -7.37
C CYS A 88 22.79 3.90 -6.16
N PHE A 89 22.58 5.22 -6.16
CA PHE A 89 21.86 5.94 -5.12
C PHE A 89 20.42 5.45 -4.98
N ALA A 90 19.70 5.29 -6.11
CA ALA A 90 18.34 4.74 -6.14
C ALA A 90 18.26 3.33 -5.52
N GLU A 91 19.19 2.44 -5.88
CA GLU A 91 19.23 1.09 -5.31
C GLU A 91 19.56 1.09 -3.81
N THR A 92 20.41 2.02 -3.36
CA THR A 92 20.76 2.13 -1.93
C THR A 92 19.55 2.55 -1.09
N TRP A 93 18.71 3.45 -1.60
CA TRP A 93 17.45 3.85 -0.95
C TRP A 93 16.50 2.68 -0.72
N LEU A 94 16.42 1.73 -1.64
CA LEU A 94 15.47 0.61 -1.56
C LEU A 94 16.02 -0.64 -0.86
N ARG A 95 17.36 -0.78 -0.80
CA ARG A 95 18.01 -1.99 -0.27
C ARG A 95 18.50 -1.84 1.17
N SER A 96 18.48 -0.64 1.73
CA SER A 96 19.05 -0.38 3.06
C SER A 96 18.20 -0.99 4.18
N LYS A 97 18.89 -1.51 5.19
CA LYS A 97 18.30 -2.06 6.42
C LYS A 97 19.07 -1.52 7.61
N ASN A 98 18.38 -1.32 8.73
CA ASN A 98 19.06 -0.99 9.99
C ASN A 98 19.72 -2.23 10.62
N SER A 99 20.38 -2.05 11.77
CA SER A 99 21.06 -3.13 12.50
C SER A 99 20.16 -4.30 12.90
N ASN A 100 18.85 -4.07 13.00
CA ASN A 100 17.86 -5.09 13.37
C ASN A 100 17.25 -5.79 12.14
N GLY A 101 17.71 -5.45 10.92
CA GLY A 101 17.21 -6.02 9.68
C GLY A 101 15.91 -5.37 9.17
N ASN A 102 15.39 -4.33 9.83
CA ASN A 102 14.20 -3.63 9.37
C ASN A 102 14.54 -2.74 8.17
N PRO A 103 13.68 -2.69 7.12
CA PRO A 103 13.85 -1.75 6.01
C PRO A 103 13.94 -0.30 6.49
N ILE A 104 14.89 0.45 5.94
CA ILE A 104 15.05 1.90 6.08
C ILE A 104 15.30 2.50 4.69
N GLY A 105 15.16 3.80 4.54
CA GLY A 105 15.30 4.45 3.23
C GLY A 105 13.94 4.84 2.65
N ALA A 106 13.58 4.32 1.47
CA ALA A 106 12.42 4.77 0.69
C ALA A 106 11.54 3.59 0.23
N ILE A 107 10.27 3.87 -0.08
CA ILE A 107 9.34 2.88 -0.64
C ILE A 107 9.45 2.79 -2.17
N GLY A 108 9.87 3.89 -2.81
CA GLY A 108 10.10 3.98 -4.24
C GLY A 108 10.90 5.25 -4.58
N THR A 109 11.61 5.24 -5.70
CA THR A 109 12.37 6.41 -6.17
C THR A 109 12.29 6.57 -7.67
N LEU A 110 12.09 7.78 -8.17
CA LEU A 110 12.21 8.14 -9.58
C LEU A 110 13.55 8.88 -9.81
N MET A 111 14.50 8.23 -10.47
CA MET A 111 15.89 8.70 -10.57
C MET A 111 16.50 8.44 -11.96
N SER A 112 17.34 9.35 -12.45
CA SER A 112 17.86 9.23 -13.82
C SER A 112 19.03 8.28 -13.94
N THR A 113 19.03 7.48 -15.01
CA THR A 113 20.17 6.64 -15.40
C THR A 113 21.28 7.41 -16.11
N VAL A 114 21.03 8.63 -16.57
CA VAL A 114 21.96 9.46 -17.35
C VAL A 114 22.05 10.89 -16.79
N ASN A 115 22.83 11.76 -17.44
CA ASN A 115 22.80 13.18 -17.12
C ASN A 115 21.45 13.78 -17.55
N GLN A 116 20.76 14.43 -16.62
CA GLN A 116 19.46 15.04 -16.88
C GLN A 116 19.59 16.50 -17.33
N PRO A 117 18.79 16.95 -18.32
CA PRO A 117 18.58 18.36 -18.59
C PRO A 117 17.80 19.03 -17.44
N TRP A 118 17.73 20.35 -17.43
CA TRP A 118 16.97 21.07 -16.38
C TRP A 118 15.46 21.06 -16.62
N ILE A 119 15.01 21.47 -17.80
CA ILE A 119 13.60 21.81 -18.03
C ILE A 119 12.66 20.59 -18.09
N PRO A 120 12.93 19.55 -18.90
CA PRO A 120 12.00 18.42 -19.02
C PRO A 120 11.66 17.72 -17.69
N PRO A 121 12.64 17.34 -16.84
CA PRO A 121 12.32 16.66 -15.58
C PRO A 121 11.67 17.58 -14.55
N MET A 122 11.90 18.91 -14.61
CA MET A 122 11.14 19.86 -13.79
C MET A 122 9.66 19.90 -14.18
N ASN A 123 9.34 19.88 -15.48
CA ASN A 123 7.96 19.79 -15.96
C ASN A 123 7.31 18.47 -15.57
N GLY A 124 8.05 17.35 -15.67
CA GLY A 124 7.58 16.05 -15.23
C GLY A 124 7.32 15.98 -13.71
N GLN A 125 8.24 16.50 -12.89
CA GLN A 125 8.07 16.60 -11.43
C GLN A 125 6.81 17.40 -11.06
N ASP A 126 6.58 18.54 -11.72
CA ASP A 126 5.37 19.33 -11.53
C ASP A 126 4.10 18.56 -11.94
N GLY A 127 4.13 17.80 -13.04
CA GLY A 127 3.03 16.93 -13.47
C GLY A 127 2.72 15.80 -12.47
N ILE A 128 3.76 15.15 -11.94
CA ILE A 128 3.63 14.12 -10.91
C ILE A 128 2.97 14.69 -9.66
N ILE A 129 3.42 15.86 -9.20
CA ILE A 129 2.87 16.49 -7.99
C ILE A 129 1.43 16.95 -8.19
N ASP A 130 1.08 17.47 -9.37
CA ASP A 130 -0.30 17.85 -9.68
C ASP A 130 -1.24 16.63 -9.63
N LEU A 131 -0.84 15.50 -10.22
CA LEU A 131 -1.63 14.28 -10.20
C LEU A 131 -1.80 13.71 -8.79
N LEU A 132 -0.75 13.75 -7.98
CA LEU A 132 -0.78 13.32 -6.58
C LEU A 132 -1.72 14.21 -5.75
N CYS A 133 -1.56 15.53 -5.85
CA CYS A 133 -2.35 16.49 -5.08
C CYS A 133 -3.84 16.47 -5.47
N ASN A 134 -4.14 16.15 -6.73
CA ASN A 134 -5.51 16.02 -7.24
C ASN A 134 -6.09 14.61 -7.10
N ASN A 135 -5.37 13.69 -6.44
CA ASN A 135 -5.79 12.29 -6.25
C ASN A 135 -6.18 11.60 -7.58
N SER A 136 -5.56 12.02 -8.69
CA SER A 136 -5.98 11.61 -10.05
C SER A 136 -5.30 10.31 -10.50
N ARG A 137 -4.21 9.94 -9.83
CA ARG A 137 -3.47 8.68 -9.98
C ARG A 137 -2.86 8.34 -8.64
N VAL A 138 -2.91 7.06 -8.27
CA VAL A 138 -2.44 6.59 -6.96
C VAL A 138 -1.34 5.56 -7.03
N SER A 139 -1.26 4.76 -8.10
CA SER A 139 -0.14 3.83 -8.22
C SER A 139 1.14 4.58 -8.55
N LEU A 140 2.27 4.24 -7.94
CA LEU A 140 3.56 4.90 -8.21
C LEU A 140 3.89 4.87 -9.71
N GLY A 141 3.63 3.74 -10.39
CA GLY A 141 3.85 3.60 -11.82
C GLY A 141 2.93 4.49 -12.65
N GLY A 142 1.63 4.49 -12.36
CA GLY A 142 0.65 5.32 -13.07
C GLY A 142 0.90 6.81 -12.85
N LEU A 143 1.30 7.19 -11.63
CA LEU A 143 1.65 8.54 -11.23
C LEU A 143 2.90 9.04 -11.96
N CYS A 144 4.00 8.28 -11.92
CA CYS A 144 5.25 8.64 -12.61
C CYS A 144 5.03 8.73 -14.12
N TYR A 145 4.48 7.68 -14.74
CA TYR A 145 4.26 7.64 -16.18
C TYR A 145 3.38 8.81 -16.65
N SER A 146 2.23 9.03 -16.00
CA SER A 146 1.31 10.10 -16.40
C SER A 146 1.93 11.48 -16.16
N GLY A 147 2.62 11.70 -15.03
CA GLY A 147 3.25 12.98 -14.75
C GLY A 147 4.41 13.28 -15.71
N GLU A 148 5.19 12.27 -16.07
CA GLU A 148 6.27 12.36 -17.05
C GLU A 148 5.77 12.69 -18.46
N THR A 149 4.61 12.16 -18.88
CA THR A 149 4.06 12.50 -20.21
C THR A 149 3.82 14.00 -20.41
N ARG A 150 3.61 14.78 -19.34
CA ARG A 150 3.50 16.24 -19.41
C ARG A 150 4.73 16.90 -20.04
N MET A 151 5.93 16.35 -19.84
CA MET A 151 7.13 16.92 -20.44
C MET A 151 7.19 16.71 -21.96
N LEU A 152 6.52 15.66 -22.47
CA LEU A 152 6.53 15.28 -23.89
C LEU A 152 5.76 16.26 -24.77
N ASP A 153 4.87 17.08 -24.20
CA ASP A 153 4.07 18.07 -24.94
C ASP A 153 4.94 19.14 -25.62
N ASN A 154 6.17 19.36 -25.15
CA ASN A 154 7.14 20.26 -25.80
C ASN A 154 7.75 19.65 -27.08
N GLY A 155 7.68 18.32 -27.25
CA GLY A 155 8.08 17.62 -28.47
C GLY A 155 9.58 17.62 -28.77
N THR A 156 10.46 17.83 -27.79
CA THR A 156 11.91 17.89 -28.00
C THR A 156 12.59 16.53 -27.83
N SER A 157 13.76 16.34 -28.45
CA SER A 157 14.59 15.14 -28.22
C SER A 157 15.05 15.01 -26.77
N SER A 158 15.18 16.13 -26.06
CA SER A 158 15.54 16.16 -24.64
C SER A 158 14.40 15.66 -23.75
N ASP A 159 13.14 15.90 -24.13
CA ASP A 159 11.98 15.36 -23.42
C ASP A 159 11.94 13.84 -23.55
N LEU A 160 12.08 13.34 -24.78
CA LEU A 160 12.10 11.90 -25.05
C LEU A 160 13.27 11.19 -24.36
N LEU A 161 14.45 11.80 -24.35
CA LEU A 161 15.60 11.25 -23.61
C LEU A 161 15.31 11.20 -22.10
N THR A 162 14.73 12.26 -21.53
CA THR A 162 14.40 12.32 -20.10
C THR A 162 13.38 11.25 -19.75
N PHE A 163 12.28 11.15 -20.50
CA PHE A 163 11.25 10.13 -20.32
C PHE A 163 11.81 8.70 -20.37
N ASN A 164 12.68 8.41 -21.35
CA ASN A 164 13.25 7.06 -21.49
C ASN A 164 14.29 6.71 -20.41
N THR A 165 14.81 7.69 -19.68
CA THR A 165 15.95 7.49 -18.77
C THR A 165 15.66 7.86 -17.32
N TRP A 166 14.50 8.43 -17.02
CA TRP A 166 14.02 8.66 -15.66
C TRP A 166 13.30 7.41 -15.18
N THR A 167 13.99 6.62 -14.36
CA THR A 167 13.56 5.25 -14.07
C THR A 167 12.93 5.20 -12.69
N LEU A 168 11.73 4.62 -12.61
CA LEU A 168 11.11 4.24 -11.35
C LEU A 168 11.78 2.98 -10.81
N PHE A 169 12.35 3.09 -9.62
CA PHE A 169 12.83 1.97 -8.81
C PHE A 169 11.84 1.72 -7.69
N GLY A 170 11.47 0.46 -7.49
CA GLY A 170 10.46 0.04 -6.53
C GLY A 170 9.35 -0.73 -7.22
N ASP A 171 8.23 -0.92 -6.51
CA ASP A 171 7.06 -1.59 -7.06
C ASP A 171 6.10 -0.54 -7.66
N PRO A 172 5.86 -0.56 -8.99
CA PRO A 172 4.99 0.40 -9.65
C PRO A 172 3.52 0.28 -9.24
N SER A 173 3.10 -0.83 -8.61
CA SER A 173 1.73 -1.06 -8.17
C SER A 173 1.40 -0.47 -6.80
N ILE A 174 2.40 0.01 -6.05
CA ILE A 174 2.18 0.62 -4.73
C ILE A 174 1.28 1.85 -4.86
N GLN A 175 0.23 1.87 -4.06
CA GLN A 175 -0.66 3.02 -3.93
C GLN A 175 -0.05 4.06 -3.00
N ILE A 176 0.04 5.31 -3.45
CA ILE A 176 0.43 6.48 -2.68
C ILE A 176 -0.75 7.45 -2.59
N LEU A 177 -1.08 7.82 -1.36
CA LEU A 177 -2.17 8.75 -1.07
C LEU A 177 -1.61 10.04 -0.48
N PRO A 178 -2.17 11.21 -0.85
CA PRO A 178 -1.71 12.50 -0.34
C PRO A 178 -2.08 12.72 1.13
N ASP A 179 -3.06 11.98 1.67
CA ASP A 179 -3.52 12.10 3.05
C ASP A 179 -3.76 10.72 3.71
N SER A 180 -3.19 10.54 4.91
CA SER A 180 -3.41 9.37 5.77
C SER A 180 -4.78 9.34 6.44
N THR A 181 -5.54 10.44 6.45
CA THR A 181 -6.86 10.49 7.10
C THR A 181 -7.98 9.90 6.26
N ASN A 182 -7.71 9.62 4.98
CA ASN A 182 -8.62 8.89 4.11
C ASN A 182 -7.83 7.95 3.20
N PRO A 183 -7.47 6.74 3.68
CA PRO A 183 -6.66 5.76 2.94
C PRO A 183 -7.40 5.12 1.76
N THR A 184 -8.54 5.67 1.34
CA THR A 184 -9.34 5.14 0.24
C THR A 184 -8.74 5.61 -1.09
N ASP A 185 -8.28 4.63 -1.88
CA ASP A 185 -7.84 4.75 -3.25
C ASP A 185 -8.90 5.46 -4.14
N PRO A 186 -8.68 6.71 -4.60
CA PRO A 186 -9.56 7.42 -5.55
C PRO A 186 -9.71 6.79 -6.95
N THR A 187 -8.88 5.82 -7.32
CA THR A 187 -8.99 5.10 -8.61
C THR A 187 -9.58 3.72 -8.47
N ASP A 188 -9.79 3.26 -7.23
CA ASP A 188 -10.71 2.18 -6.96
C ASP A 188 -12.13 2.77 -6.99
N PRO A 189 -12.99 2.36 -7.95
CA PRO A 189 -14.37 2.82 -7.99
C PRO A 189 -15.09 2.35 -6.73
N GLU A 190 -14.99 3.12 -5.64
CA GLU A 190 -15.61 2.91 -4.33
C GLU A 190 -16.00 1.44 -4.16
N GLU A 191 -15.05 0.57 -3.73
CA GLU A 191 -15.47 -0.72 -3.16
C GLU A 191 -16.61 -0.36 -2.21
N PRO A 192 -17.85 -0.85 -2.41
CA PRO A 192 -18.92 -0.56 -1.51
C PRO A 192 -18.47 -1.16 -0.18
N ALA A 193 -17.94 -0.31 0.71
CA ALA A 193 -17.06 -0.70 1.82
C ALA A 193 -17.37 -2.13 2.26
N ASP A 194 -16.54 -3.10 1.85
CA ASP A 194 -16.76 -4.48 2.25
C ASP A 194 -16.66 -4.49 3.76
N PRO A 195 -17.80 -4.67 4.46
CA PRO A 195 -17.81 -4.50 5.89
C PRO A 195 -16.81 -5.49 6.49
N TYR A 196 -16.13 -5.08 7.56
CA TYR A 196 -15.26 -5.99 8.33
C TYR A 196 -13.91 -6.35 7.70
N GLU A 197 -13.51 -5.72 6.60
CA GLU A 197 -12.12 -5.78 6.08
C GLU A 197 -11.13 -4.93 6.91
N PRO A 198 -9.83 -5.27 6.96
CA PRO A 198 -9.20 -6.45 6.36
C PRO A 198 -9.48 -7.73 7.16
N ASN A 199 -9.78 -8.85 6.49
CA ASN A 199 -10.07 -10.14 7.13
C ASN A 199 -9.61 -11.39 6.30
N ASP A 200 -8.77 -11.20 5.28
CA ASP A 200 -8.21 -12.24 4.36
C ASP A 200 -7.45 -13.40 5.02
N SER A 201 -7.20 -13.35 6.31
CA SER A 201 -6.40 -14.34 7.04
C SER A 201 -6.87 -14.51 8.48
N THR A 202 -6.53 -15.66 9.08
CA THR A 202 -6.78 -15.90 10.51
C THR A 202 -6.16 -14.85 11.44
N SER A 203 -5.10 -14.16 11.02
CA SER A 203 -4.47 -13.08 11.80
C SER A 203 -5.24 -11.76 11.74
N GLN A 204 -6.01 -11.55 10.66
CA GLN A 204 -6.85 -10.38 10.41
C GLN A 204 -8.33 -10.65 10.74
N ALA A 205 -8.69 -11.91 11.02
CA ALA A 205 -10.07 -12.35 11.16
C ALA A 205 -10.94 -11.46 12.07
N TYR A 206 -12.08 -11.03 11.53
CA TYR A 206 -13.01 -10.14 12.22
C TYR A 206 -13.74 -10.84 13.36
N THR A 207 -13.84 -10.19 14.52
CA THR A 207 -14.47 -10.81 15.70
C THR A 207 -15.98 -10.64 15.64
N ILE A 208 -16.71 -11.75 15.60
CA ILE A 208 -18.18 -11.75 15.58
C ILE A 208 -18.77 -12.08 16.95
N ASN A 209 -20.05 -11.75 17.14
CA ASN A 209 -20.85 -12.04 18.33
C ASN A 209 -21.85 -13.17 18.06
N SER A 210 -22.10 -13.99 19.07
CA SER A 210 -22.98 -15.15 18.99
C SER A 210 -24.42 -14.75 18.67
N GLY A 211 -24.99 -15.33 17.63
CA GLY A 211 -26.38 -15.12 17.20
C GLY A 211 -26.64 -13.84 16.39
N VAL A 212 -25.60 -13.08 16.05
CA VAL A 212 -25.72 -11.83 15.27
C VAL A 212 -25.48 -12.12 13.79
N ASP A 213 -26.24 -11.43 12.92
CA ASP A 213 -26.09 -11.47 11.47
C ASP A 213 -25.02 -10.50 10.98
N TYR A 214 -24.17 -10.96 10.07
CA TYR A 214 -23.09 -10.21 9.43
C TYR A 214 -23.23 -10.29 7.92
N SER A 215 -23.38 -9.15 7.25
CA SER A 215 -23.47 -9.09 5.79
C SER A 215 -22.22 -8.47 5.17
N SER A 216 -21.55 -9.23 4.29
CA SER A 216 -20.32 -8.86 3.58
C SER A 216 -20.34 -9.28 2.13
N TYR A 217 -19.34 -8.84 1.37
CA TYR A 217 -19.09 -9.34 0.03
C TYR A 217 -18.02 -10.44 0.07
N ILE A 218 -17.98 -11.26 -0.98
CA ILE A 218 -16.69 -11.75 -1.46
C ILE A 218 -16.48 -10.89 -2.69
N TYR A 219 -15.68 -9.83 -2.57
CA TYR A 219 -15.58 -8.74 -3.52
C TYR A 219 -14.75 -9.09 -4.75
N SER A 220 -13.69 -9.88 -4.58
CA SER A 220 -12.80 -10.31 -5.67
C SER A 220 -12.64 -11.83 -5.74
N ASN A 221 -12.06 -12.34 -6.83
CA ASN A 221 -11.81 -13.77 -6.98
C ASN A 221 -10.68 -14.30 -6.06
N THR A 222 -9.98 -13.41 -5.36
CA THR A 222 -8.93 -13.74 -4.38
C THR A 222 -9.33 -13.42 -2.94
N ASP A 223 -10.46 -12.75 -2.74
CA ASP A 223 -10.99 -12.38 -1.44
C ASP A 223 -11.44 -13.62 -0.65
N VAL A 224 -11.06 -13.64 0.62
CA VAL A 224 -11.36 -14.70 1.57
C VAL A 224 -11.70 -14.13 2.95
N ASP A 225 -12.98 -14.11 3.31
CA ASP A 225 -13.35 -13.67 4.65
C ASP A 225 -13.03 -14.69 5.75
N TYR A 226 -12.23 -14.28 6.74
CA TYR A 226 -12.13 -14.98 8.02
C TYR A 226 -12.87 -14.25 9.15
N TYR A 227 -13.68 -15.00 9.90
CA TYR A 227 -14.32 -14.54 11.13
C TYR A 227 -13.85 -15.33 12.33
N LYS A 228 -13.65 -14.67 13.45
CA LYS A 228 -13.15 -15.23 14.69
C LYS A 228 -14.28 -15.37 15.71
N VAL A 229 -14.42 -16.58 16.25
CA VAL A 229 -15.30 -16.87 17.39
C VAL A 229 -14.46 -17.39 18.55
N THR A 230 -14.77 -16.96 19.76
CA THR A 230 -14.09 -17.43 20.98
C THR A 230 -15.11 -18.09 21.89
N THR A 231 -14.93 -19.39 22.13
CA THR A 231 -15.78 -20.15 23.05
C THR A 231 -15.09 -20.26 24.41
N ASN A 232 -15.80 -19.87 25.46
CA ASN A 232 -15.35 -20.01 26.86
C ASN A 232 -16.13 -21.10 27.61
N LYS A 233 -16.93 -21.89 26.87
CA LYS A 233 -17.60 -23.10 27.35
C LYS A 233 -17.67 -24.14 26.22
N SER A 234 -17.66 -25.42 26.57
CA SER A 234 -17.94 -26.49 25.62
C SER A 234 -19.39 -26.44 25.14
N GLY A 235 -19.63 -26.72 23.87
CA GLY A 235 -20.98 -26.79 23.31
C GLY A 235 -20.94 -26.78 21.78
N VAL A 236 -22.05 -26.41 21.15
CA VAL A 236 -22.17 -26.44 19.69
C VAL A 236 -21.86 -25.07 19.10
N ILE A 237 -20.94 -25.04 18.13
CA ILE A 237 -20.79 -23.94 17.19
C ILE A 237 -21.63 -24.28 15.96
N SER A 238 -22.62 -23.47 15.65
CA SER A 238 -23.41 -23.55 14.43
C SER A 238 -23.25 -22.27 13.63
N ALA A 239 -23.12 -22.39 12.31
CA ALA A 239 -23.11 -21.23 11.44
C ALA A 239 -23.90 -21.50 10.17
N THR A 240 -24.53 -20.45 9.64
CA THR A 240 -25.30 -20.48 8.40
C THR A 240 -24.85 -19.34 7.50
N LEU A 241 -24.66 -19.64 6.22
CA LEU A 241 -24.38 -18.67 5.17
C LEU A 241 -25.56 -18.64 4.21
N THR A 242 -26.12 -17.46 3.99
CA THR A 242 -27.37 -17.25 3.25
C THR A 242 -27.26 -16.05 2.33
N ASN A 243 -28.30 -15.80 1.52
CA ASN A 243 -28.33 -14.70 0.54
C ASN A 243 -27.15 -14.74 -0.46
N LEU A 244 -26.79 -15.94 -0.91
CA LEU A 244 -25.61 -16.15 -1.74
C LEU A 244 -25.85 -15.68 -3.18
N PRO A 245 -25.02 -14.76 -3.71
CA PRO A 245 -25.11 -14.36 -5.12
C PRO A 245 -24.51 -15.40 -6.07
N TYR A 246 -23.55 -16.19 -5.59
CA TYR A 246 -22.87 -17.25 -6.32
C TYR A 246 -22.60 -18.46 -5.40
N ASP A 247 -21.80 -19.41 -5.90
CA ASP A 247 -21.39 -20.62 -5.19
C ASP A 247 -20.31 -20.30 -4.15
N TYR A 248 -20.71 -20.13 -2.89
CA TYR A 248 -19.82 -19.81 -1.77
C TYR A 248 -19.80 -20.95 -0.76
N ASP A 249 -18.60 -21.27 -0.29
CA ASP A 249 -18.36 -22.33 0.69
C ASP A 249 -18.17 -21.76 2.10
N LEU A 250 -18.58 -22.53 3.12
CA LEU A 250 -18.37 -22.22 4.53
C LEU A 250 -17.50 -23.28 5.20
N TYR A 251 -16.41 -22.85 5.82
CA TYR A 251 -15.49 -23.73 6.56
C TYR A 251 -15.32 -23.28 8.01
N LEU A 252 -15.04 -24.24 8.91
CA LEU A 252 -14.67 -23.96 10.30
C LEU A 252 -13.32 -24.58 10.61
N TYR A 253 -12.42 -23.78 11.17
CA TYR A 253 -11.09 -24.18 11.61
C TYR A 253 -10.95 -23.98 13.12
N ASN A 254 -10.19 -24.86 13.77
CA ASN A 254 -9.80 -24.66 15.17
C ASN A 254 -8.55 -23.75 15.27
N SER A 255 -8.12 -23.46 16.50
CA SER A 255 -6.95 -22.62 16.77
C SER A 255 -5.63 -23.14 16.20
N SER A 256 -5.51 -24.43 15.91
CA SER A 256 -4.33 -25.03 15.28
C SER A 256 -4.36 -25.00 13.74
N GLY A 257 -5.36 -24.34 13.14
CA GLY A 257 -5.55 -24.29 11.69
C GLY A 257 -6.11 -25.58 11.07
N LYS A 258 -6.58 -26.54 11.88
CA LYS A 258 -7.23 -27.77 11.38
C LYS A 258 -8.69 -27.48 11.07
N ARG A 259 -9.13 -27.82 9.85
CA ARG A 259 -10.55 -27.80 9.49
C ARG A 259 -11.32 -28.84 10.30
N VAL A 260 -12.37 -28.40 10.97
CA VAL A 260 -13.21 -29.24 11.85
C VAL A 260 -14.65 -29.38 11.37
N ALA A 261 -15.14 -28.50 10.49
CA ALA A 261 -16.41 -28.63 9.79
C ALA A 261 -16.37 -27.87 8.45
N SER A 262 -17.28 -28.20 7.54
CA SER A 262 -17.47 -27.50 6.27
C SER A 262 -18.85 -27.77 5.69
N SER A 263 -19.31 -26.87 4.83
CA SER A 263 -20.47 -27.03 3.96
C SER A 263 -20.10 -26.37 2.62
N THR A 264 -20.30 -27.11 1.52
CA THR A 264 -19.84 -26.75 0.16
C THR A 264 -20.90 -27.14 -0.87
N LYS A 265 -22.14 -26.71 -0.67
CA LYS A 265 -23.25 -27.06 -1.57
C LYS A 265 -23.15 -26.18 -2.80
N SER A 266 -23.36 -26.80 -3.96
CA SER A 266 -23.23 -26.08 -5.22
C SER A 266 -24.28 -24.99 -5.42
N SER A 267 -23.96 -24.05 -6.30
CA SER A 267 -24.81 -22.91 -6.68
C SER A 267 -25.13 -22.02 -5.46
N THR A 268 -26.27 -21.33 -5.43
CA THR A 268 -26.61 -20.36 -4.39
C THR A 268 -27.31 -20.99 -3.18
N SER A 269 -27.06 -22.27 -2.93
CA SER A 269 -27.68 -23.02 -1.83
C SER A 269 -27.13 -22.55 -0.48
N ASN A 270 -28.00 -22.29 0.50
CA ASN A 270 -27.52 -21.90 1.82
C ASN A 270 -26.58 -22.94 2.44
N GLU A 271 -25.45 -22.47 2.97
CA GLU A 271 -24.50 -23.29 3.70
C GLU A 271 -24.87 -23.39 5.17
N SER A 272 -24.61 -24.55 5.78
CA SER A 272 -24.79 -24.70 7.22
C SER A 272 -23.81 -25.71 7.79
N ILE A 273 -23.21 -25.34 8.91
CA ILE A 273 -22.35 -26.22 9.70
C ILE A 273 -22.87 -26.34 11.13
N SER A 274 -22.56 -27.48 11.75
CA SER A 274 -22.77 -27.73 13.18
C SER A 274 -21.61 -28.55 13.72
N TYR A 275 -20.94 -28.03 14.74
CA TYR A 275 -19.73 -28.64 15.30
C TYR A 275 -19.77 -28.65 16.83
N SER A 276 -19.58 -29.82 17.44
CA SER A 276 -19.48 -29.95 18.89
C SER A 276 -18.07 -29.60 19.38
N ALA A 277 -17.87 -28.35 19.77
CA ALA A 277 -16.63 -27.84 20.34
C ALA A 277 -16.45 -28.33 21.79
N ARG A 278 -15.54 -29.31 21.97
CA ARG A 278 -15.17 -29.85 23.29
C ARG A 278 -14.03 -29.10 23.96
N THR A 279 -13.22 -28.40 23.17
CA THR A 279 -12.12 -27.58 23.63
C THR A 279 -12.52 -26.12 23.61
N LEU A 280 -12.16 -25.42 24.68
CA LEU A 280 -12.31 -23.97 24.80
C LEU A 280 -11.30 -23.28 23.89
N GLY A 281 -11.66 -22.10 23.39
CA GLY A 281 -10.72 -21.23 22.69
C GLY A 281 -11.27 -20.73 21.36
N THR A 282 -10.33 -20.33 20.51
CA THR A 282 -10.63 -19.65 19.26
C THR A 282 -10.89 -20.63 18.13
N TYR A 283 -11.94 -20.36 17.37
CA TYR A 283 -12.23 -20.98 16.09
C TYR A 283 -12.39 -19.90 15.02
N TYR A 284 -12.18 -20.30 13.77
CA TYR A 284 -12.26 -19.41 12.63
C TYR A 284 -13.27 -19.95 11.62
N LEU A 285 -14.29 -19.16 11.31
CA LEU A 285 -15.12 -19.38 10.14
C LEU A 285 -14.39 -18.78 8.94
N LYS A 286 -14.49 -19.44 7.80
CA LYS A 286 -13.97 -18.96 6.52
C LYS A 286 -15.09 -19.02 5.50
N VAL A 287 -15.37 -17.89 4.85
CA VAL A 287 -16.25 -17.81 3.68
C VAL A 287 -15.35 -17.61 2.45
N VAL A 288 -15.65 -18.28 1.35
CA VAL A 288 -14.90 -18.12 0.11
C VAL A 288 -15.73 -18.53 -1.09
N GLY A 289 -15.53 -17.87 -2.23
CA GLY A 289 -16.13 -18.29 -3.50
C GLY A 289 -15.53 -19.56 -4.08
N TYR A 290 -16.37 -20.52 -4.44
CA TYR A 290 -15.95 -21.70 -5.21
C TYR A 290 -15.38 -21.27 -6.57
N ASN A 291 -14.16 -21.73 -6.88
CA ASN A 291 -13.41 -21.34 -8.08
C ASN A 291 -13.32 -19.81 -8.30
N GLY A 292 -13.24 -19.01 -7.23
CA GLY A 292 -13.09 -17.56 -7.30
C GLY A 292 -14.39 -16.81 -7.64
N ALA A 293 -15.55 -17.43 -7.42
CA ALA A 293 -16.83 -16.74 -7.52
C ALA A 293 -16.91 -15.56 -6.55
N HIS A 294 -17.37 -14.40 -7.00
CA HIS A 294 -17.38 -13.16 -6.20
C HIS A 294 -18.51 -12.23 -6.67
N SER A 295 -18.97 -11.33 -5.82
CA SER A 295 -19.98 -10.33 -6.14
C SER A 295 -19.58 -8.98 -5.58
N THR A 296 -19.52 -7.98 -6.46
CA THR A 296 -19.23 -6.59 -6.10
C THR A 296 -20.49 -5.79 -5.74
N SER A 297 -21.68 -6.41 -5.79
CA SER A 297 -22.96 -5.70 -5.67
C SER A 297 -23.99 -6.36 -4.76
N THR A 298 -23.83 -7.65 -4.44
CA THR A 298 -24.75 -8.38 -3.54
C THR A 298 -23.99 -9.01 -2.38
N LYS A 299 -24.39 -8.67 -1.15
CA LYS A 299 -23.81 -9.22 0.08
C LYS A 299 -24.36 -10.60 0.39
N TYR A 300 -23.53 -11.50 0.91
CA TYR A 300 -24.03 -12.67 1.63
C TYR A 300 -24.47 -12.28 3.05
N ASN A 301 -25.08 -13.21 3.79
CA ASN A 301 -25.34 -13.06 5.22
C ASN A 301 -24.85 -14.29 6.01
N LEU A 302 -23.93 -14.06 6.95
CA LEU A 302 -23.39 -15.02 7.89
C LEU A 302 -24.01 -14.83 9.28
N ASN A 303 -24.58 -15.90 9.83
CA ASN A 303 -24.93 -15.98 11.25
C ASN A 303 -24.14 -17.10 11.90
N ALA A 304 -23.58 -16.87 13.08
CA ALA A 304 -22.94 -17.90 13.88
C ALA A 304 -23.42 -17.86 15.33
N SER A 305 -23.85 -19.00 15.85
CA SER A 305 -24.19 -19.20 17.25
C SER A 305 -23.19 -20.14 17.89
N TYR A 306 -22.67 -19.77 19.05
CA TYR A 306 -21.68 -20.54 19.80
C TYR A 306 -21.81 -20.30 21.31
N PRO A 307 -21.29 -21.22 22.14
CA PRO A 307 -21.45 -21.14 23.59
C PRO A 307 -20.62 -19.99 24.16
N ILE A 308 -21.32 -19.11 24.88
CA ILE A 308 -20.74 -18.02 25.69
C ILE A 308 -21.08 -18.27 27.17
N ALA A 309 -20.20 -17.86 28.07
CA ALA A 309 -20.46 -17.88 29.50
C ALA A 309 -21.53 -16.84 29.83
N ASN A 310 -22.45 -17.22 30.74
CA ASN A 310 -23.43 -16.31 31.32
C ASN A 310 -22.77 -15.34 32.30
#